data_AF-A0A2V7S5F3-F1
#
_entry.id   AF-A0A2V7S5F3-F1
#
_cell.length_a   1.000
_cell.length_b   1.000
_cell.length_c   1.000
_cell.angle_alpha   90.00
_cell.angle_beta   90.00
_cell.angle_gamma   90.00
#
_symmetry.space_group_name_H-M   'P 1'
#
loop_
_entity.id
_entity.type
_entity.pdbx_description
1 polymer ?
#
loop_
_entity_poly.entity_id
_entity_poly.type
_entity_poly.pdbx_seq_one_letter_code
_entity_poly.pdbx_strand_id
1 'polypeptide(L)' 'MVEIHCHACGGFISEPERISYLLPSNIKTAAAPHSAFCMCARPVVYGPPPGYVSSSGMEMPDHPKA' A
#
# COMPACT_ATOMS: atom_id res chain seq x y z
N MET A 1 -9.36 13.32 -3.56
CA MET A 1 -8.61 13.00 -2.33
C MET A 1 -8.42 11.49 -2.33
N VAL A 2 -7.18 10.98 -2.22
CA VAL A 2 -6.94 9.53 -2.26
C VAL A 2 -7.23 8.97 -0.87
N GLU A 3 -8.17 8.02 -0.77
CA GLU A 3 -8.49 7.36 0.49
C GLU A 3 -7.43 6.30 0.80
N ILE A 4 -6.63 6.52 1.84
CA ILE A 4 -5.56 5.60 2.24
C ILE A 4 -6.01 4.84 3.48
N HIS A 5 -5.92 3.50 3.42
CA HIS A 5 -6.29 2.62 4.52
C HIS A 5 -5.06 1.91 5.08
N CYS A 6 -5.02 1.72 6.39
CA CYS A 6 -3.95 1.01 7.07
C CYS A 6 -4.07 -0.50 6.79
N HIS A 7 -3.03 -1.14 6.27
CA HIS A 7 -3.06 -2.58 6.03
C HIS A 7 -3.02 -3.40 7.31
N ALA A 8 -2.60 -2.83 8.44
CA ALA A 8 -2.55 -3.52 9.72
C ALA A 8 -3.93 -3.65 10.39
N CYS A 9 -4.78 -2.62 10.30
CA CYS A 9 -6.08 -2.60 10.98
C CYS A 9 -7.29 -2.38 10.06
N GLY A 10 -7.07 -1.90 8.82
CA GLY A 10 -8.11 -1.60 7.85
C GLY A 10 -8.66 -0.17 7.95
N GLY A 11 -8.29 0.59 8.98
CA GLY A 11 -8.85 1.91 9.24
C GLY A 11 -8.34 3.00 8.28
N PHE A 12 -9.15 4.04 8.13
CA PHE A 12 -8.86 5.23 7.32
C PHE A 12 -7.74 6.07 7.93
N ILE A 13 -6.73 6.43 7.14
CA ILE A 13 -5.58 7.22 7.59
C ILE A 13 -5.81 8.70 7.25
N SER A 14 -6.02 9.51 8.30
CA SER A 14 -6.17 10.97 8.18
C SER A 14 -4.83 11.72 8.09
N GLU A 15 -3.75 11.16 8.64
CA GLU A 15 -2.42 11.78 8.72
C GLU A 15 -1.42 10.96 7.88
N PRO A 16 -1.27 11.24 6.57
CA PRO A 16 -0.40 10.46 5.68
C PRO A 16 1.09 10.59 6.02
N GLU A 17 1.50 11.67 6.71
CA GLU A 17 2.86 11.89 7.19
C GLU A 17 3.37 10.84 8.19
N ARG A 18 2.46 10.08 8.81
CA ARG A 18 2.80 9.01 9.77
C ARG A 18 2.86 7.62 9.14
N ILE A 19 2.57 7.51 7.83
CA ILE A 19 2.53 6.22 7.14
C ILE A 19 3.93 5.64 7.02
N SER A 20 4.08 4.40 7.49
CA SER A 20 5.21 3.54 7.17
C SER A 20 4.92 2.76 5.90
N TYR A 21 5.53 3.16 4.79
CA TYR A 21 5.46 2.43 3.53
C TYR A 21 6.38 1.21 3.59
N LEU A 22 5.79 0.02 3.49
CA LEU A 22 6.53 -1.24 3.49
C LEU A 22 6.53 -1.88 2.10
N LEU A 23 7.66 -2.46 1.73
CA LEU A 23 7.80 -3.24 0.50
C LEU A 23 7.07 -4.59 0.65
N PRO A 24 6.52 -5.13 -0.45
CA PRO A 24 5.72 -6.36 -0.45
C PRO A 24 6.50 -7.64 -0.11
N SER A 25 7.80 -7.57 0.20
CA SER A 25 8.61 -8.72 0.59
C SER A 25 8.16 -9.38 1.92
N ASN A 26 7.38 -8.67 2.74
CA ASN A 26 6.79 -9.14 4.00
C ASN A 26 5.27 -8.89 4.02
N ILE A 27 4.55 -9.31 2.97
CA ILE A 27 3.08 -9.20 2.98
C ILE A 27 2.53 -10.12 4.07
N LYS A 28 2.05 -9.52 5.16
CA LYS A 28 1.04 -10.13 6.01
C LYS A 28 -0.33 -9.85 5.39
N THR A 29 -1.28 -10.76 5.58
CA THR A 29 -2.67 -10.57 5.13
C THR A 29 -3.16 -9.18 5.56
N ALA A 30 -3.53 -8.36 4.57
CA ALA A 30 -4.04 -7.03 4.83
C ALA A 30 -5.40 -7.12 5.52
N ALA A 31 -5.63 -6.27 6.52
CA ALA A 31 -6.95 -6.12 7.12
C ALA A 31 -7.94 -5.52 6.10
N ALA A 32 -9.21 -5.94 6.20
CA ALA A 32 -10.25 -5.42 5.33
C ALA A 32 -10.48 -3.92 5.59
N PRO A 33 -10.53 -3.07 4.55
CA PRO A 33 -10.72 -1.64 4.72
C PRO A 33 -12.09 -1.32 5.34
N HIS A 34 -12.12 -0.35 6.25
CA HIS A 34 -13.35 0.11 6.90
C HIS A 34 -13.32 1.63 7.16
N SER A 35 -14.50 2.23 7.30
CA SER A 35 -14.68 3.70 7.39
C SER A 35 -14.29 4.33 8.73
N ALA A 36 -13.75 3.55 9.68
CA ALA A 36 -13.34 4.10 10.98
C ALA A 36 -11.88 4.55 10.91
N PHE A 37 -11.52 5.57 11.68
CA PHE A 37 -10.16 6.11 11.70
C PHE A 37 -9.14 5.07 12.21
N CYS A 38 -7.97 5.06 11.57
CA CYS A 38 -6.84 4.25 11.99
C CYS A 38 -6.33 4.72 13.36
N MET A 39 -6.31 3.81 14.34
CA MET A 39 -5.78 4.07 15.69
C MET A 39 -4.37 3.49 15.92
N CYS A 40 -3.70 3.03 14.86
CA CYS A 40 -2.34 2.50 14.99
C CYS A 40 -1.35 3.63 15.29
N ALA A 41 -0.44 3.42 16.25
CA ALA A 41 0.64 4.36 16.53
C ALA A 41 1.55 4.63 15.31
N ARG A 42 1.69 3.63 14.43
CA ARG A 42 2.30 3.76 13.09
C ARG A 42 1.42 3.05 12.06
N PRO A 43 0.65 3.79 11.24
CA PRO A 43 -0.07 3.23 10.12
C PRO A 43 0.90 2.59 9.12
N VAL A 44 0.52 1.44 8.56
CA VAL A 44 1.33 0.72 7.57
C VAL A 44 0.58 0.67 6.26
N VAL A 45 1.26 1.01 5.17
CA VAL A 45 0.73 0.85 3.81
C VAL A 45 1.74 0.05 2.99
N TYR A 46 1.26 -1.00 2.31
CA TYR A 46 2.12 -1.74 1.38
C TYR A 46 2.08 -1.07 0.01
N GLY A 47 3.24 -0.86 -0.58
CA GLY A 47 3.37 -0.22 -1.90
C GLY A 47 4.08 1.13 -1.86
N PRO A 48 4.34 1.73 -3.03
CA PRO A 48 5.04 3.00 -3.13
C PRO A 48 4.19 4.16 -2.57
N PRO A 49 4.81 5.20 -2.00
CA PRO A 49 4.10 6.41 -1.60
C PRO A 49 3.41 7.08 -2.80
N PRO A 50 2.28 7.77 -2.59
CA PRO A 50 1.57 8.47 -3.67
C PRO A 50 2.50 9.51 -4.31
N GLY A 51 2.68 9.42 -5.63
CA GLY A 51 3.64 10.24 -6.39
C GLY A 51 4.93 9.49 -6.77
N TYR A 52 5.26 8.40 -6.07
CA TYR A 52 6.16 7.39 -6.60
C TYR A 52 5.31 6.46 -7.46
N VAL A 53 5.22 6.78 -8.75
CA VAL A 53 4.89 5.74 -9.72
C VAL A 53 5.85 4.60 -9.45
N SER A 54 5.33 3.43 -9.04
CA SER A 54 6.01 2.20 -9.42
C SER A 54 6.09 2.32 -10.93
N SER A 55 7.27 2.67 -11.46
CA SER A 55 7.61 2.34 -12.82
C SER A 55 7.10 0.91 -12.97
N SER A 56 6.12 0.71 -13.85
CA SER A 56 5.63 -0.60 -14.22
C SER A 56 6.80 -1.37 -14.83
N GLY A 57 7.71 -1.83 -13.99
CA GLY A 57 8.78 -2.77 -14.28
C GLY A 57 8.21 -4.17 -14.23
N MET A 58 7.07 -4.37 -14.89
CA MET A 58 6.81 -5.61 -15.58
C MET A 58 6.90 -5.23 -17.06
N GLU A 59 8.15 -5.13 -17.54
CA GLU A 59 8.42 -5.57 -18.90
C GLU A 59 7.86 -6.99 -18.95
N MET A 60 6.71 -7.11 -19.62
CA MET A 60 6.12 -8.36 -20.03
C MET A 60 7.25 -9.27 -20.54
N PRO A 61 7.39 -10.52 -20.03
CA PRO A 61 8.40 -11.43 -20.56
C PRO A 61 8.19 -11.55 -22.06
N ASP A 62 9.26 -11.28 -22.80
CA ASP A 62 9.43 -11.66 -24.20
C ASP A 62 8.82 -13.05 -24.39
N HIS A 63 7.71 -13.10 -25.12
CA HIS A 63 7.20 -14.36 -25.66
C HIS A 63 7.80 -14.48 -27.06
N PRO A 64 8.85 -15.29 -27.26
CA PRO A 64 9.23 -15.66 -28.60
C PRO A 64 8.17 -16.66 -29.08
N LYS A 65 7.49 -16.35 -30.18
CA LYS A 65 6.79 -17.37 -30.94
C LYS A 65 7.19 -17.31 -32.40
N ALA A 66 7.98 -18.33 -32.74
CA ALA A 66 8.35 -18.89 -34.03
C ALA A 66 7.43 -18.60 -35.22
#